data_AF-I7FVW8-F1
#
_entry.id   AF-I7FVW8-F1
#
_cell.length_a   1.000
_cell.length_b   1.000
_cell.length_c   1.000
_cell.angle_alpha   90.00
_cell.angle_beta   90.00
_cell.angle_gamma   90.00
#
_symmetry.space_group_name_H-M   'P 1'
#
loop_
_entity.id
_entity.type
_entity.pdbx_description
1 polymer ?
#
loop_
_entity_poly.entity_id
_entity_poly.type
_entity_poly.pdbx_seq_one_letter_code
_entity_poly.pdbx_strand_id
1 'polypeptide(L)'
;MLIQRASLLDGRIADIRVGEAIEDVGPSLRARRGEAVLDAALGAVIPGLHDHHVHVYSAAAEQNSLRVGPREAHDTGELRRLLAGAAPGADGWIRAIGYHEQVAGPLDRDRLDALAPAVPVRVQHRSGVLWVLNSAGLAAINRPDHPDGILRSADPTWAEALPRRDTDIDSYAERLARYGITGITDATPDLSEPPRGLPQHLHVLAPGKKILHDDMLDLDGLVTWIGERHARGVPVAVHCVTSAQLVVTIAAMRVTGVLPGDRIEHAAMVPEDCVRDLCELGVTVVTQPNFVTERGDAYRSDVDAADHHQLWRVATLLAAGVRVALSTDAPFGDADPWAVMRAAVHRRTPHGFVLNPAERIPPRTALELFFGTAQDPAHPRRVDVGQPGDLCVLAAPPRQVVETLDADLVAATIIGGSVVFSR
;
A
#
# COMPACT_ATOMS: atom_id res chain seq x y z
N MET A 1 10.22 24.20 14.39
CA MET A 1 10.71 24.99 13.23
C MET A 1 9.64 25.95 12.76
N LEU A 2 10.01 26.97 11.99
CA LEU A 2 9.10 27.89 11.32
C LEU A 2 9.10 27.64 9.82
N ILE A 3 7.95 27.35 9.24
CA ILE A 3 7.73 27.30 7.80
C ILE A 3 7.14 28.65 7.37
N GLN A 4 7.78 29.36 6.46
CA GLN A 4 7.33 30.68 6.00
C GLN A 4 6.71 30.62 4.61
N ARG A 5 5.78 31.54 4.34
CA ARG A 5 5.16 31.74 3.01
C ARG A 5 4.55 30.45 2.46
N ALA A 6 3.92 29.67 3.32
CA ALA A 6 3.20 28.45 2.95
C ALA A 6 1.87 28.80 2.29
N SER A 7 1.56 28.19 1.15
CA SER A 7 0.24 28.26 0.53
C SER A 7 -0.61 27.07 0.97
N LEU A 8 -1.75 27.30 1.62
CA LEU A 8 -2.64 26.24 2.08
C LEU A 8 -3.68 25.85 1.00
N LEU A 9 -4.26 24.66 1.11
CA LEU A 9 -5.26 24.15 0.14
C LEU A 9 -6.58 24.96 0.11
N ASP A 10 -6.82 25.82 1.10
CA ASP A 10 -7.94 26.75 1.14
C ASP A 10 -7.62 28.13 0.52
N GLY A 11 -6.40 28.31 0.00
CA GLY A 11 -5.93 29.53 -0.66
C GLY A 11 -5.29 30.55 0.27
N ARG A 12 -5.25 30.31 1.60
CA ARG A 12 -4.53 31.19 2.54
C ARG A 12 -3.02 31.07 2.32
N ILE A 13 -2.32 32.20 2.46
CA ILE A 13 -0.87 32.23 2.66
C ILE A 13 -0.61 32.43 4.14
N ALA A 14 0.22 31.58 4.74
CA ALA A 14 0.53 31.61 6.16
C ALA A 14 1.98 31.23 6.44
N ASP A 15 2.45 31.66 7.60
CA ASP A 15 3.60 31.09 8.27
C ASP A 15 3.09 30.07 9.31
N ILE A 16 3.76 28.93 9.41
CA ILE A 16 3.37 27.79 10.25
C ILE A 16 4.53 27.50 11.20
N ARG A 17 4.29 27.60 12.50
CA ARG A 17 5.22 27.10 13.50
C ARG A 17 4.85 25.69 13.89
N VAL A 18 5.83 24.79 13.81
CA VAL A 18 5.60 23.36 13.99
C VAL A 18 6.67 22.72 14.88
N GLY A 19 6.22 21.94 15.86
CA GLY A 19 7.00 20.97 16.64
C GLY A 19 6.34 19.60 16.50
N GLU A 20 6.19 18.84 17.60
CA GLU A 20 5.37 17.60 17.61
C GLU A 20 3.92 17.86 17.15
N ALA A 21 3.41 19.05 17.44
CA ALA A 21 2.15 19.56 16.92
C ALA A 21 2.38 20.92 16.22
N ILE A 22 1.43 21.32 15.40
CA ILE A 22 1.35 22.69 14.87
C ILE A 22 1.04 23.62 16.04
N GLU A 23 1.98 24.49 16.39
CA GLU A 23 1.89 25.41 17.53
C GLU A 23 1.16 26.70 17.19
N ASP A 24 1.37 27.22 15.98
CA ASP A 24 0.87 28.52 15.55
C ASP A 24 0.75 28.58 14.03
N VAL A 25 -0.30 29.25 13.54
CA VAL A 25 -0.54 29.51 12.12
C VAL A 25 -1.00 30.94 11.98
N GLY A 26 -0.22 31.77 11.29
CA GLY A 26 -0.50 33.20 11.18
C GLY A 26 0.00 33.81 9.87
N PRO A 27 -0.45 35.02 9.52
CA PRO A 27 -0.08 35.66 8.25
C PRO A 27 1.39 36.10 8.18
N SER A 28 2.04 36.23 9.33
CA SER A 28 3.45 36.60 9.46
C SER A 28 3.92 36.24 10.88
N LEU A 29 4.73 35.20 11.01
CA LEU A 29 5.31 34.80 12.28
C LEU A 29 6.79 35.20 12.31
N ARG A 30 7.26 35.70 13.47
CA ARG A 30 8.68 36.00 13.66
C ARG A 30 9.41 34.75 14.12
N ALA A 31 10.55 34.44 13.48
CA ALA A 31 11.42 33.36 13.92
C ALA A 31 11.92 33.59 15.35
N ARG A 32 11.83 32.58 16.20
CA ARG A 32 12.41 32.58 17.55
C ARG A 32 13.94 32.43 17.43
N ARG A 33 14.68 32.86 18.45
CA ARG A 33 16.15 32.72 18.47
C ARG A 33 16.54 31.24 18.38
N GLY A 34 17.31 30.88 17.36
CA GLY A 34 17.76 29.50 17.13
C GLY A 34 16.70 28.57 16.50
N GLU A 35 15.55 29.10 16.10
CA GLU A 35 14.52 28.33 15.39
C GLU A 35 14.96 28.07 13.94
N ALA A 36 14.94 26.82 13.52
CA ALA A 36 15.12 26.47 12.11
C ALA A 36 13.99 27.08 11.27
N VAL A 37 14.34 27.68 10.15
CA VAL A 37 13.39 28.33 9.23
C VAL A 37 13.45 27.63 7.88
N LEU A 38 12.29 27.20 7.40
CA LEU A 38 12.09 26.67 6.05
C LEU A 38 11.21 27.65 5.28
N ASP A 39 11.63 28.06 4.10
CA ASP A 39 10.82 28.90 3.24
C ASP A 39 10.09 28.03 2.21
N ALA A 40 8.76 27.95 2.29
CA ALA A 40 7.95 27.18 1.35
C ALA A 40 7.89 27.83 -0.04
N ALA A 41 8.41 29.05 -0.21
CA ALA A 41 8.47 29.76 -1.48
C ALA A 41 7.12 29.85 -2.20
N LEU A 42 6.03 30.06 -1.44
CA LEU A 42 4.63 30.05 -1.92
C LEU A 42 4.15 28.70 -2.48
N GLY A 43 4.96 27.65 -2.29
CA GLY A 43 4.58 26.26 -2.48
C GLY A 43 3.51 25.79 -1.50
N ALA A 44 2.82 24.71 -1.87
CA ALA A 44 1.77 24.16 -1.04
C ALA A 44 2.36 23.53 0.23
N VAL A 45 1.70 23.73 1.36
CA VAL A 45 1.94 22.94 2.57
C VAL A 45 0.67 22.19 2.92
N ILE A 46 0.79 20.87 3.00
CA ILE A 46 -0.32 19.94 3.26
C ILE A 46 0.02 19.06 4.47
N PRO A 47 -0.97 18.40 5.10
CA PRO A 47 -0.68 17.32 6.04
C PRO A 47 0.22 16.27 5.39
N GLY A 48 1.20 15.76 6.14
CA GLY A 48 2.03 14.65 5.66
C GLY A 48 1.16 13.44 5.30
N LEU A 49 1.52 12.71 4.25
CA LEU A 49 0.71 11.60 3.76
C LEU A 49 0.78 10.40 4.72
N HIS A 50 -0.34 9.69 4.87
CA HIS A 50 -0.39 8.42 5.58
C HIS A 50 -0.72 7.29 4.60
N ASP A 51 0.17 6.31 4.44
CA ASP A 51 -0.15 5.10 3.66
C ASP A 51 -0.88 4.09 4.54
N HIS A 52 -2.18 3.92 4.32
CA HIS A 52 -3.07 3.19 5.22
C HIS A 52 -2.98 1.65 5.13
N HIS A 53 -2.21 1.12 4.18
CA HIS A 53 -1.97 -0.31 4.01
C HIS A 53 -0.67 -0.56 3.22
N VAL A 54 0.34 -1.09 3.90
CA VAL A 54 1.63 -1.45 3.31
C VAL A 54 2.20 -2.70 3.98
N HIS A 55 3.09 -3.42 3.31
CA HIS A 55 3.85 -4.53 3.89
C HIS A 55 5.32 -4.15 3.97
N VAL A 56 5.76 -3.55 5.08
CA VAL A 56 7.02 -2.80 5.16
C VAL A 56 8.24 -3.67 4.85
N TYR A 57 8.37 -4.83 5.50
CA TYR A 57 9.51 -5.72 5.21
C TYR A 57 9.49 -6.23 3.77
N SER A 58 8.30 -6.59 3.27
CA SER A 58 8.16 -7.04 1.89
C SER A 58 8.54 -5.93 0.90
N ALA A 59 8.10 -4.70 1.16
CA ALA A 59 8.37 -3.53 0.33
C ALA A 59 9.84 -3.10 0.40
N ALA A 60 10.47 -3.19 1.56
CA ALA A 60 11.88 -2.93 1.69
C ALA A 60 12.74 -4.03 1.01
N ALA A 61 12.34 -5.30 1.13
CA ALA A 61 13.01 -6.42 0.44
C ALA A 61 12.84 -6.34 -1.09
N GLU A 62 11.72 -5.79 -1.56
CA GLU A 62 11.42 -5.57 -2.97
C GLU A 62 12.51 -4.74 -3.68
N GLN A 63 13.04 -3.71 -3.01
CA GLN A 63 14.04 -2.80 -3.58
C GLN A 63 15.30 -3.49 -4.07
N ASN A 64 15.62 -4.66 -3.50
CA ASN A 64 16.78 -5.45 -3.85
C ASN A 64 16.43 -6.72 -4.63
N SER A 65 15.29 -6.72 -5.32
CA SER A 65 14.76 -7.88 -6.02
C SER A 65 14.59 -7.62 -7.50
N LEU A 66 14.80 -8.67 -8.30
CA LEU A 66 14.55 -8.63 -9.73
C LEU A 66 13.03 -8.64 -9.98
N ARG A 67 12.49 -7.58 -10.59
CA ARG A 67 11.11 -7.59 -11.07
C ARG A 67 11.01 -8.40 -12.37
N VAL A 68 10.07 -9.33 -12.43
CA VAL A 68 9.84 -10.23 -13.58
C VAL A 68 8.35 -10.33 -13.92
N GLY A 69 7.59 -9.26 -13.65
CA GLY A 69 6.17 -9.23 -13.90
C GLY A 69 5.81 -8.86 -15.33
N PRO A 70 4.49 -8.74 -15.65
CA PRO A 70 4.00 -8.40 -16.99
C PRO A 70 4.47 -7.05 -17.53
N ARG A 71 5.07 -6.18 -16.70
CA ARG A 71 5.67 -4.90 -17.11
C ARG A 71 7.12 -5.06 -17.54
N GLU A 72 7.83 -6.05 -17.00
CA GLU A 72 9.25 -6.27 -17.22
C GLU A 72 9.54 -7.32 -18.29
N ALA A 73 8.66 -8.32 -18.43
CA ALA A 73 8.78 -9.36 -19.44
C ALA A 73 7.41 -9.75 -20.04
N HIS A 74 7.41 -10.03 -21.33
CA HIS A 74 6.22 -10.39 -22.11
C HIS A 74 6.29 -11.78 -22.74
N ASP A 75 7.47 -12.42 -22.69
CA ASP A 75 7.66 -13.79 -23.17
C ASP A 75 8.73 -14.55 -22.37
N THR A 76 8.85 -15.84 -22.67
CA THR A 76 9.83 -16.74 -22.05
C THR A 76 11.28 -16.32 -22.31
N GLY A 77 11.57 -15.72 -23.47
CA GLY A 77 12.92 -15.28 -23.85
C GLY A 77 13.36 -14.03 -23.08
N GLU A 78 12.45 -13.09 -22.84
CA GLU A 78 12.66 -11.92 -21.99
C GLU A 78 12.88 -12.33 -20.53
N LEU A 79 12.03 -13.22 -20.00
CA LEU A 79 12.20 -13.75 -18.66
C LEU A 79 13.57 -14.42 -18.47
N ARG A 80 14.00 -15.23 -19.44
CA ARG A 80 15.35 -15.84 -19.44
C ARG A 80 16.45 -14.77 -19.40
N ARG A 81 16.35 -13.71 -20.22
CA ARG A 81 17.35 -12.63 -20.24
C ARG A 81 17.45 -11.92 -18.89
N LEU A 82 16.31 -11.63 -18.25
CA LEU A 82 16.27 -11.01 -16.92
C LEU A 82 16.93 -11.91 -15.86
N LEU A 83 16.54 -13.20 -15.81
CA LEU A 83 17.07 -14.14 -14.82
C LEU A 83 18.57 -14.43 -15.03
N ALA A 84 19.01 -14.58 -16.29
CA ALA A 84 20.42 -14.83 -16.61
C ALA A 84 21.31 -13.59 -16.42
N GLY A 85 20.76 -12.38 -16.57
CA GLY A 85 21.47 -11.12 -16.35
C GLY A 85 21.53 -10.67 -14.90
N ALA A 86 20.74 -11.30 -14.01
CA ALA A 86 20.70 -10.92 -12.60
C ALA A 86 21.95 -11.43 -11.85
N ALA A 87 22.61 -10.53 -11.14
CA ALA A 87 23.65 -10.89 -10.19
C ALA A 87 23.01 -11.49 -8.93
N PRO A 88 23.49 -12.63 -8.42
CA PRO A 88 23.09 -13.13 -7.12
C PRO A 88 23.35 -12.10 -6.02
N GLY A 89 22.50 -12.06 -5.01
CA GLY A 89 22.71 -11.25 -3.81
C GLY A 89 23.91 -11.72 -2.99
N ALA A 90 24.21 -11.01 -1.90
CA ALA A 90 25.28 -11.40 -0.96
C ALA A 90 25.04 -12.78 -0.31
N ASP A 91 23.80 -13.26 -0.34
CA ASP A 91 23.37 -14.60 0.08
C ASP A 91 23.59 -15.68 -0.99
N GLY A 92 24.02 -15.30 -2.19
CA GLY A 92 24.18 -16.20 -3.33
C GLY A 92 22.87 -16.53 -4.06
N TRP A 93 21.77 -15.86 -3.73
CA TRP A 93 20.45 -16.12 -4.34
C TRP A 93 20.06 -15.04 -5.35
N ILE A 94 19.35 -15.46 -6.40
CA ILE A 94 18.53 -14.56 -7.20
C ILE A 94 17.11 -14.59 -6.62
N ARG A 95 16.67 -13.45 -6.07
CA ARG A 95 15.29 -13.23 -5.64
C ARG A 95 14.57 -12.43 -6.73
N ALA A 96 13.63 -13.09 -7.42
CA ALA A 96 12.76 -12.44 -8.39
C ALA A 96 11.32 -12.36 -7.86
N ILE A 97 10.57 -11.35 -8.27
CA ILE A 97 9.20 -11.10 -7.78
C ILE A 97 8.28 -10.58 -8.89
N GLY A 98 6.97 -10.61 -8.60
CA GLY A 98 5.94 -10.04 -9.46
C GLY A 98 5.54 -10.92 -10.63
N TYR A 99 5.98 -12.18 -10.65
CA TYR A 99 5.69 -13.10 -11.74
C TYR A 99 4.19 -13.34 -11.93
N HIS A 100 3.76 -13.50 -13.17
CA HIS A 100 2.42 -13.94 -13.53
C HIS A 100 2.48 -14.80 -14.80
N GLU A 101 1.54 -15.71 -14.96
CA GLU A 101 1.50 -16.67 -16.07
C GLU A 101 1.30 -15.98 -17.42
N GLN A 102 0.83 -14.74 -17.47
CA GLN A 102 0.80 -13.94 -18.70
C GLN A 102 2.20 -13.65 -19.28
N VAL A 103 3.26 -13.73 -18.48
CA VAL A 103 4.64 -13.51 -18.92
C VAL A 103 5.13 -14.71 -19.74
N ALA A 104 5.07 -15.90 -19.16
CA ALA A 104 5.68 -17.10 -19.75
C ALA A 104 4.90 -18.39 -19.47
N GLY A 105 3.63 -18.33 -19.07
CA GLY A 105 2.81 -19.50 -18.68
C GLY A 105 3.08 -19.97 -17.25
N PRO A 106 2.59 -21.16 -16.85
CA PRO A 106 2.92 -21.72 -15.54
C PRO A 106 4.43 -21.93 -15.38
N LEU A 107 4.94 -21.64 -14.18
CA LEU A 107 6.34 -21.82 -13.80
C LEU A 107 6.45 -22.90 -12.72
N ASP A 108 7.35 -23.85 -12.94
CA ASP A 108 7.73 -24.90 -12.00
C ASP A 108 9.26 -24.99 -11.93
N ARG A 109 9.77 -25.91 -11.11
CA ARG A 109 11.20 -26.19 -10.93
C ARG A 109 11.91 -26.41 -12.27
N ASP A 110 11.40 -27.32 -13.08
CA ASP A 110 12.07 -27.78 -14.32
C ASP A 110 12.11 -26.65 -15.35
N ARG A 111 11.03 -25.87 -15.46
CA ARG A 111 11.00 -24.69 -16.32
C ARG A 111 11.93 -23.61 -15.80
N LEU A 112 12.00 -23.39 -14.49
CA LEU A 112 12.91 -22.40 -13.92
C LEU A 112 14.38 -22.81 -14.11
N ASP A 113 14.72 -24.09 -14.00
CA ASP A 113 16.06 -24.62 -14.34
C ASP A 113 16.44 -24.36 -15.82
N ALA A 114 15.48 -24.41 -16.74
CA ALA A 114 15.71 -24.11 -18.16
C ALA A 114 15.81 -22.60 -18.48
N LEU A 115 15.46 -21.72 -17.54
CA LEU A 115 15.44 -20.26 -17.70
C LEU A 115 16.55 -19.56 -16.94
N ALA A 116 16.94 -20.12 -15.79
CA ALA A 116 17.84 -19.50 -14.84
C ALA A 116 19.27 -20.06 -14.92
N PRO A 117 20.27 -19.29 -14.44
CA PRO A 117 21.61 -19.81 -14.22
C PRO A 117 21.62 -20.92 -13.16
N ALA A 118 22.69 -21.72 -13.10
CA ALA A 118 22.88 -22.81 -12.15
C ALA A 118 23.23 -22.32 -10.72
N VAL A 119 22.53 -21.29 -10.24
CA VAL A 119 22.60 -20.73 -8.89
C VAL A 119 21.21 -20.82 -8.25
N PRO A 120 21.09 -20.74 -6.91
CA PRO A 120 19.79 -20.70 -6.25
C PRO A 120 18.90 -19.54 -6.74
N VAL A 121 17.74 -19.87 -7.29
CA VAL A 121 16.74 -18.90 -7.76
C VAL A 121 15.40 -19.18 -7.11
N ARG A 122 14.75 -18.10 -6.63
CA ARG A 122 13.36 -18.13 -6.17
C ARG A 122 12.58 -17.01 -6.84
N VAL A 123 11.40 -17.35 -7.36
CA VAL A 123 10.51 -16.41 -8.06
C VAL A 123 9.19 -16.32 -7.30
N GLN A 124 8.84 -15.14 -6.81
CA GLN A 124 7.54 -14.89 -6.18
C GLN A 124 6.49 -14.63 -7.25
N HIS A 125 5.36 -15.32 -7.15
CA HIS A 125 4.17 -14.94 -7.91
C HIS A 125 3.61 -13.60 -7.39
N ARG A 126 3.05 -12.76 -8.27
CA ARG A 126 2.52 -11.44 -7.92
C ARG A 126 1.44 -11.43 -6.84
N SER A 127 0.77 -12.57 -6.62
CA SER A 127 -0.20 -12.72 -5.52
C SER A 127 0.45 -12.72 -4.14
N GLY A 128 1.76 -12.93 -4.04
CA GLY A 128 2.47 -13.09 -2.77
C GLY A 128 2.24 -14.43 -2.08
N VAL A 129 1.33 -15.28 -2.58
CA VAL A 129 0.91 -16.53 -1.92
C VAL A 129 1.86 -17.69 -2.19
N LEU A 130 2.60 -17.67 -3.30
CA LEU A 130 3.48 -18.76 -3.69
C LEU A 130 4.83 -18.29 -4.24
N TRP A 131 5.79 -19.18 -4.12
CA TRP A 131 7.15 -19.08 -4.63
C TRP A 131 7.46 -20.31 -5.49
N VAL A 132 8.24 -20.12 -6.55
CA VAL A 132 8.80 -21.21 -7.35
C VAL A 132 10.31 -21.19 -7.20
N LEU A 133 10.89 -22.33 -6.81
CA LEU A 133 12.33 -22.52 -6.64
C LEU A 133 12.87 -23.46 -7.71
N ASN A 134 14.09 -23.17 -8.18
CA ASN A 134 14.81 -24.06 -9.09
C ASN A 134 15.51 -25.19 -8.31
N SER A 135 16.11 -26.16 -9.02
CA SER A 135 16.75 -27.31 -8.36
C SER A 135 17.89 -26.89 -7.41
N ALA A 136 18.68 -25.88 -7.78
CA ALA A 136 19.74 -25.35 -6.93
C ALA A 136 19.19 -24.72 -5.64
N GLY A 137 18.08 -23.98 -5.73
CA GLY A 137 17.41 -23.38 -4.58
C GLY A 137 16.80 -24.43 -3.65
N LEU A 138 16.14 -25.44 -4.21
CA LEU A 138 15.61 -26.57 -3.45
C LEU A 138 16.70 -27.33 -2.70
N ALA A 139 17.85 -27.59 -3.34
CA ALA A 139 19.00 -28.17 -2.68
C ALA A 139 19.52 -27.28 -1.52
N ALA A 140 19.58 -25.96 -1.73
CA ALA A 140 20.06 -25.01 -0.73
C ALA A 140 19.16 -24.92 0.53
N ILE A 141 17.87 -25.27 0.42
CA ILE A 141 16.96 -25.37 1.58
C ILE A 141 16.74 -26.81 2.06
N ASN A 142 17.61 -27.76 1.67
CA ASN A 142 17.54 -29.18 2.02
C ASN A 142 16.23 -29.87 1.59
N ARG A 143 15.70 -29.51 0.40
CA ARG A 143 14.51 -30.12 -0.21
C ARG A 143 14.73 -30.57 -1.67
N PRO A 144 15.81 -31.29 -2.00
CA PRO A 144 16.14 -31.65 -3.38
C PRO A 144 15.04 -32.47 -4.08
N ASP A 145 14.27 -33.24 -3.31
CA ASP A 145 13.23 -34.13 -3.83
C ASP A 145 11.84 -33.46 -3.96
N HIS A 146 11.73 -32.13 -3.77
CA HIS A 146 10.45 -31.44 -3.95
C HIS A 146 9.96 -31.59 -5.40
N PRO A 147 8.71 -32.04 -5.63
CA PRO A 147 8.27 -32.52 -6.94
C PRO A 147 8.29 -31.45 -8.04
N ASP A 148 7.85 -30.23 -7.73
CA ASP A 148 7.59 -29.15 -8.69
C ASP A 148 8.25 -27.81 -8.30
N GLY A 149 8.95 -27.75 -7.17
CA GLY A 149 9.51 -26.51 -6.60
C GLY A 149 8.51 -25.41 -6.21
N ILE A 150 7.20 -25.70 -6.13
CA ILE A 150 6.17 -24.71 -5.78
C ILE A 150 5.92 -24.72 -4.26
N LEU A 151 6.22 -23.61 -3.59
CA LEU A 151 6.12 -23.46 -2.13
C LEU A 151 5.14 -22.35 -1.77
N ARG A 152 4.30 -22.58 -0.75
CA ARG A 152 3.36 -21.56 -0.24
C ARG A 152 4.07 -20.61 0.71
N SER A 153 3.82 -19.30 0.58
CA SER A 153 4.39 -18.29 1.49
C SER A 153 3.96 -18.48 2.95
N ALA A 154 2.79 -19.08 3.18
CA ALA A 154 2.29 -19.37 4.52
C ALA A 154 2.95 -20.59 5.18
N ASP A 155 3.75 -21.39 4.45
CA ASP A 155 4.50 -22.50 5.03
C ASP A 155 5.82 -21.97 5.64
N PRO A 156 5.95 -21.91 6.98
CA PRO A 156 7.15 -21.37 7.62
C PRO A 156 8.37 -22.26 7.41
N THR A 157 8.18 -23.56 7.13
CA THR A 157 9.24 -24.56 7.19
C THR A 157 10.31 -24.38 6.13
N TRP A 158 9.98 -23.79 4.97
CA TRP A 158 10.97 -23.42 3.95
C TRP A 158 11.49 -22.00 4.13
N ALA A 159 10.67 -21.09 4.67
CA ALA A 159 11.07 -19.71 4.96
C ALA A 159 12.16 -19.66 6.03
N GLU A 160 12.06 -20.50 7.06
CA GLU A 160 13.06 -20.66 8.12
C GLU A 160 14.38 -21.27 7.62
N ALA A 161 14.33 -22.06 6.55
CA ALA A 161 15.52 -22.67 5.94
C ALA A 161 16.30 -21.68 5.05
N LEU A 162 15.73 -20.52 4.73
CA LEU A 162 16.40 -19.50 3.94
C LEU A 162 17.43 -18.73 4.77
N PRO A 163 18.55 -18.31 4.16
CA PRO A 163 19.46 -17.36 4.79
C PRO A 163 18.68 -16.10 5.20
N ARG A 164 18.85 -15.67 6.46
CA ARG A 164 18.33 -14.38 6.90
C ARG A 164 19.06 -13.27 6.16
N ARG A 165 18.29 -12.35 5.61
CA ARG A 165 18.80 -11.18 4.91
C ARG A 165 18.37 -9.95 5.67
N ASP A 166 19.33 -9.09 6.01
CA ASP A 166 19.02 -7.76 6.53
C ASP A 166 18.22 -7.02 5.46
N THR A 167 17.04 -6.57 5.86
CA THR A 167 16.17 -5.79 4.99
C THR A 167 16.53 -4.33 5.16
N ASP A 168 16.84 -3.67 4.04
CA ASP A 168 17.25 -2.25 4.03
C ASP A 168 16.03 -1.35 4.27
N ILE A 169 15.65 -1.24 5.55
CA ILE A 169 14.55 -0.39 6.01
C ILE A 169 14.91 1.09 5.83
N ASP A 170 16.17 1.47 5.99
CA ASP A 170 16.61 2.87 5.90
C ASP A 170 16.39 3.43 4.49
N SER A 171 16.80 2.69 3.44
CA SER A 171 16.52 3.10 2.06
C SER A 171 15.00 3.15 1.76
N TYR A 172 14.22 2.24 2.35
CA TYR A 172 12.76 2.29 2.22
C TYR A 172 12.17 3.54 2.90
N ALA A 173 12.62 3.84 4.11
CA ALA A 173 12.23 5.01 4.88
C ALA A 173 12.52 6.31 4.13
N GLU A 174 13.69 6.42 3.51
CA GLU A 174 14.06 7.55 2.66
C GLU A 174 13.15 7.66 1.44
N ARG A 175 12.83 6.53 0.78
CA ARG A 175 11.89 6.51 -0.35
C ARG A 175 10.50 6.98 0.06
N LEU A 176 9.98 6.54 1.22
CA LEU A 176 8.70 7.01 1.75
C LEU A 176 8.73 8.52 2.03
N ALA A 177 9.81 9.00 2.65
CA ALA A 177 9.98 10.42 2.93
C ALA A 177 10.02 11.25 1.63
N ARG A 178 10.61 10.74 0.55
CA ARG A 178 10.59 11.39 -0.78
C ARG A 178 9.19 11.54 -1.37
N TYR A 179 8.24 10.71 -0.96
CA TYR A 179 6.84 10.80 -1.38
C TYR A 179 6.00 11.73 -0.50
N GLY A 180 6.56 12.33 0.56
CA GLY A 180 5.77 13.11 1.51
C GLY A 180 5.08 12.27 2.58
N ILE A 181 5.42 10.98 2.69
CA ILE A 181 4.82 10.06 3.66
C ILE A 181 5.44 10.29 5.04
N THR A 182 4.58 10.56 6.01
CA THR A 182 4.93 10.77 7.42
C THR A 182 4.39 9.67 8.33
N GLY A 183 3.42 8.88 7.86
CA GLY A 183 2.85 7.76 8.59
C GLY A 183 2.55 6.57 7.68
N ILE A 184 2.63 5.37 8.23
CA ILE A 184 2.33 4.12 7.52
C ILE A 184 1.59 3.14 8.42
N THR A 185 0.75 2.30 7.82
CA THR A 185 0.10 1.19 8.50
C THR A 185 0.54 -0.13 7.90
N ASP A 186 1.34 -0.90 8.64
CA ASP A 186 1.74 -2.25 8.25
C ASP A 186 0.57 -3.23 8.38
N ALA A 187 0.23 -3.85 7.26
CA ALA A 187 -0.90 -4.74 7.10
C ALA A 187 -0.50 -6.22 7.02
N THR A 188 0.70 -6.57 7.48
CA THR A 188 1.17 -7.95 7.56
C THR A 188 0.43 -8.70 8.68
N PRO A 189 -0.32 -9.79 8.39
CA PRO A 189 -1.18 -10.44 9.37
C PRO A 189 -0.47 -10.94 10.62
N ASP A 190 0.67 -11.58 10.42
CA ASP A 190 1.41 -12.30 11.46
C ASP A 190 2.72 -11.60 11.81
N LEU A 191 2.75 -10.27 11.75
CA LEU A 191 3.94 -9.48 12.07
C LEU A 191 4.30 -9.65 13.55
N SER A 192 5.39 -10.36 13.83
CA SER A 192 5.90 -10.59 15.18
C SER A 192 6.80 -9.47 15.67
N GLU A 193 7.67 -8.96 14.80
CA GLU A 193 8.67 -7.93 15.13
C GLU A 193 8.47 -6.71 14.23
N PRO A 194 7.91 -5.60 14.75
CA PRO A 194 7.73 -4.38 13.97
C PRO A 194 9.06 -3.84 13.42
N PRO A 195 9.08 -3.31 12.17
CA PRO A 195 10.25 -2.66 11.62
C PRO A 195 10.71 -1.49 12.49
N ARG A 196 12.03 -1.31 12.56
CA ARG A 196 12.70 -0.24 13.30
C ARG A 196 13.52 0.61 12.32
N GLY A 197 13.87 1.83 12.72
CA GLY A 197 14.67 2.75 11.88
C GLY A 197 13.83 3.65 10.98
N LEU A 198 12.51 3.48 10.95
CA LEU A 198 11.60 4.38 10.25
C LEU A 198 11.50 5.71 11.01
N PRO A 199 11.73 6.87 10.37
CA PRO A 199 11.32 8.15 10.89
C PRO A 199 9.80 8.33 10.80
N GLN A 200 9.11 7.60 9.92
CA GLN A 200 7.65 7.62 9.81
C GLN A 200 6.95 7.00 11.03
N HIS A 201 5.76 7.53 11.35
CA HIS A 201 4.88 6.95 12.35
C HIS A 201 4.36 5.59 11.86
N LEU A 202 4.81 4.51 12.50
CA LEU A 202 4.40 3.15 12.18
C LEU A 202 3.20 2.72 13.04
N HIS A 203 2.13 2.29 12.39
CA HIS A 203 1.06 1.52 13.01
C HIS A 203 1.07 0.09 12.47
N VAL A 204 0.77 -0.90 13.30
CA VAL A 204 0.78 -2.32 12.93
C VAL A 204 -0.61 -2.89 13.19
N LEU A 205 -1.19 -3.56 12.19
CA LEU A 205 -2.51 -4.19 12.32
C LEU A 205 -2.46 -5.55 13.00
N ALA A 206 -1.32 -6.25 12.97
CA ALA A 206 -1.15 -7.48 13.71
C ALA A 206 -1.36 -7.24 15.23
N PRO A 207 -2.08 -8.12 15.95
CA PRO A 207 -2.60 -9.42 15.51
C PRO A 207 -4.06 -9.39 15.03
N GLY A 208 -4.60 -8.20 14.73
CA GLY A 208 -5.98 -7.97 14.29
C GLY A 208 -6.18 -8.04 12.77
N LYS A 209 -5.16 -8.41 12.00
CA LYS A 209 -5.25 -8.54 10.54
C LYS A 209 -5.51 -9.99 10.14
N LYS A 210 -6.46 -10.21 9.21
CA LYS A 210 -6.74 -11.54 8.63
C LYS A 210 -6.82 -11.48 7.11
N ILE A 211 -6.30 -12.52 6.46
CA ILE A 211 -6.47 -12.77 5.02
C ILE A 211 -7.56 -13.83 4.84
N LEU A 212 -8.50 -13.57 3.94
CA LEU A 212 -9.51 -14.54 3.51
C LEU A 212 -9.10 -15.17 2.18
N HIS A 213 -9.44 -16.45 2.01
CA HIS A 213 -9.23 -17.19 0.78
C HIS A 213 -10.57 -17.75 0.32
N ASP A 214 -10.89 -17.61 -0.98
CA ASP A 214 -12.22 -17.97 -1.51
C ASP A 214 -12.54 -19.46 -1.34
N ASP A 215 -11.55 -20.33 -1.44
CA ASP A 215 -11.65 -21.79 -1.28
C ASP A 215 -11.84 -22.24 0.18
N MET A 216 -11.61 -21.33 1.14
CA MET A 216 -11.62 -21.60 2.58
C MET A 216 -12.50 -20.61 3.35
N LEU A 217 -13.53 -20.04 2.70
CA LEU A 217 -14.46 -19.14 3.37
C LEU A 217 -15.28 -19.90 4.43
N ASP A 218 -15.14 -19.45 5.68
CA ASP A 218 -15.80 -19.99 6.86
C ASP A 218 -16.39 -18.84 7.67
N LEU A 219 -17.72 -18.67 7.58
CA LEU A 219 -18.43 -17.61 8.29
C LEU A 219 -18.37 -17.79 9.80
N ASP A 220 -18.60 -19.02 10.29
CA ASP A 220 -18.63 -19.30 11.73
C ASP A 220 -17.24 -19.10 12.33
N GLY A 221 -16.20 -19.60 11.65
CA GLY A 221 -14.81 -19.36 12.04
C GLY A 221 -14.43 -17.88 12.02
N LEU A 222 -14.93 -17.10 11.06
CA LEU A 222 -14.71 -15.65 11.03
C LEU A 222 -15.43 -14.94 12.17
N VAL A 223 -16.69 -15.28 12.48
CA VAL A 223 -17.45 -14.76 13.63
C VAL A 223 -16.72 -15.04 14.93
N THR A 224 -16.28 -16.28 15.15
CA THR A 224 -15.50 -16.65 16.34
C THR A 224 -14.22 -15.83 16.42
N TRP A 225 -13.46 -15.74 15.33
CA TRP A 225 -12.20 -14.99 15.31
C TRP A 225 -12.41 -13.50 15.59
N ILE A 226 -13.40 -12.85 14.99
CA ILE A 226 -13.71 -11.42 15.25
C ILE A 226 -14.11 -11.23 16.71
N GLY A 227 -15.04 -12.05 17.22
CA GLY A 227 -15.51 -11.96 18.61
C GLY A 227 -14.39 -12.12 19.63
N GLU A 228 -13.43 -13.03 19.39
CA GLU A 228 -12.25 -13.20 20.25
C GLU A 228 -11.29 -11.99 20.22
N ARG A 229 -11.18 -11.27 19.11
CA ARG A 229 -10.36 -10.05 19.02
C ARG A 229 -11.04 -8.89 19.73
N HIS A 230 -12.34 -8.71 19.49
CA HIS A 230 -13.16 -7.71 20.16
C HIS A 230 -13.20 -7.90 21.67
N ALA A 231 -13.31 -9.14 22.17
CA ALA A 231 -13.25 -9.44 23.60
C ALA A 231 -11.92 -9.01 24.28
N ARG A 232 -10.87 -8.81 23.50
CA ARG A 232 -9.56 -8.29 23.94
C ARG A 232 -9.35 -6.82 23.61
N GLY A 233 -10.37 -6.13 23.09
CA GLY A 233 -10.27 -4.74 22.65
C GLY A 233 -9.37 -4.54 21.42
N VAL A 234 -9.14 -5.59 20.63
CA VAL A 234 -8.32 -5.54 19.41
C VAL A 234 -9.24 -5.34 18.20
N PRO A 235 -9.14 -4.22 17.47
CA PRO A 235 -9.88 -4.02 16.23
C PRO A 235 -9.41 -4.98 15.13
N VAL A 236 -10.29 -5.27 14.17
CA VAL A 236 -10.01 -6.19 13.07
C VAL A 236 -9.85 -5.48 11.72
N ALA A 237 -8.88 -5.93 10.95
CA ALA A 237 -8.66 -5.56 9.55
C ALA A 237 -8.81 -6.80 8.68
N VAL A 238 -9.84 -6.86 7.84
CA VAL A 238 -10.15 -8.06 7.04
C VAL A 238 -9.85 -7.81 5.57
N HIS A 239 -8.98 -8.65 4.98
CA HIS A 239 -8.69 -8.63 3.53
C HIS A 239 -9.89 -9.14 2.73
N CYS A 240 -10.47 -8.29 1.88
CA CYS A 240 -11.61 -8.61 1.03
C CYS A 240 -11.36 -8.14 -0.41
N VAL A 241 -10.94 -9.04 -1.29
CA VAL A 241 -10.75 -8.75 -2.71
C VAL A 241 -11.92 -9.22 -3.58
N THR A 242 -12.64 -10.28 -3.19
CA THR A 242 -13.79 -10.79 -3.94
C THR A 242 -15.13 -10.39 -3.31
N SER A 243 -16.20 -10.40 -4.11
CA SER A 243 -17.55 -10.17 -3.63
C SER A 243 -17.94 -11.19 -2.54
N ALA A 244 -17.51 -12.46 -2.67
CA ALA A 244 -17.79 -13.50 -1.69
C ALA A 244 -17.11 -13.22 -0.34
N GLN A 245 -15.83 -12.83 -0.34
CA GLN A 245 -15.11 -12.43 0.88
C GLN A 245 -15.78 -11.23 1.56
N LEU A 246 -16.22 -10.24 0.79
CA LEU A 246 -16.90 -9.07 1.31
C LEU A 246 -18.24 -9.43 1.98
N VAL A 247 -19.07 -10.22 1.31
CA VAL A 247 -20.38 -10.67 1.84
C VAL A 247 -20.20 -11.45 3.15
N VAL A 248 -19.26 -12.40 3.19
CA VAL A 248 -18.97 -13.18 4.41
C VAL A 248 -18.47 -12.27 5.54
N THR A 249 -17.63 -11.28 5.23
CA THR A 249 -17.12 -10.33 6.23
C THR A 249 -18.22 -9.43 6.79
N ILE A 250 -19.07 -8.88 5.92
CA ILE A 250 -20.24 -8.09 6.33
C ILE A 250 -21.16 -8.93 7.22
N ALA A 251 -21.44 -10.17 6.85
CA ALA A 251 -22.26 -11.08 7.65
C ALA A 251 -21.64 -11.33 9.04
N ALA A 252 -20.33 -11.59 9.11
CA ALA A 252 -19.63 -11.82 10.37
C ALA A 252 -19.65 -10.60 11.29
N MET A 253 -19.42 -9.40 10.73
CA MET A 253 -19.48 -8.13 11.47
C MET A 253 -20.90 -7.78 11.92
N ARG A 254 -21.94 -8.12 11.13
CA ARG A 254 -23.34 -7.94 11.56
C ARG A 254 -23.68 -8.83 12.76
N VAL A 255 -23.09 -10.01 12.87
CA VAL A 255 -23.30 -10.92 14.02
C VAL A 255 -22.52 -10.45 15.26
N THR A 256 -21.27 -10.06 15.08
CA THR A 256 -20.35 -9.71 16.19
C THR A 256 -20.51 -8.27 16.67
N GLY A 257 -21.10 -7.40 15.85
CA GLY A 257 -20.97 -5.96 16.01
C GLY A 257 -19.62 -5.45 15.49
N VAL A 258 -19.36 -4.16 15.68
CA VAL A 258 -18.13 -3.51 15.24
C VAL A 258 -17.45 -2.79 16.39
N LEU A 259 -16.13 -2.79 16.41
CA LEU A 259 -15.29 -2.02 17.33
C LEU A 259 -14.71 -0.79 16.60
N PRO A 260 -14.50 0.35 17.28
CA PRO A 260 -13.71 1.45 16.72
C PRO A 260 -12.34 0.96 16.24
N GLY A 261 -12.00 1.25 14.99
CA GLY A 261 -10.79 0.77 14.32
C GLY A 261 -11.02 -0.45 13.41
N ASP A 262 -12.18 -1.11 13.48
CA ASP A 262 -12.53 -2.16 12.54
C ASP A 262 -12.58 -1.62 11.11
N ARG A 263 -11.99 -2.38 10.20
CA ARG A 263 -11.83 -1.98 8.81
C ARG A 263 -11.81 -3.16 7.85
N ILE A 264 -12.23 -2.86 6.62
CA ILE A 264 -12.16 -3.77 5.48
C ILE A 264 -11.07 -3.27 4.56
N GLU A 265 -10.16 -4.17 4.20
CA GLU A 265 -9.06 -3.90 3.30
C GLU A 265 -9.43 -4.31 1.88
N HIS A 266 -8.99 -3.49 0.94
CA HIS A 266 -9.20 -3.59 -0.49
C HIS A 266 -10.63 -3.28 -0.91
N ALA A 267 -11.60 -4.09 -0.50
CA ALA A 267 -12.96 -4.09 -1.05
C ALA A 267 -12.93 -3.98 -2.58
N ALA A 268 -12.09 -4.81 -3.22
CA ALA A 268 -11.77 -4.65 -4.64
C ALA A 268 -12.99 -4.87 -5.54
N MET A 269 -13.90 -5.76 -5.14
CA MET A 269 -15.23 -5.93 -5.73
C MET A 269 -16.32 -5.67 -4.69
N VAL A 270 -17.20 -4.71 -4.98
CA VAL A 270 -18.33 -4.35 -4.11
C VAL A 270 -19.66 -4.44 -4.89
N PRO A 271 -20.44 -5.51 -4.68
CA PRO A 271 -21.80 -5.60 -5.19
C PRO A 271 -22.67 -4.43 -4.71
N GLU A 272 -23.68 -4.05 -5.48
CA GLU A 272 -24.58 -2.94 -5.15
C GLU A 272 -25.21 -3.08 -3.76
N ASP A 273 -25.70 -4.28 -3.46
CA ASP A 273 -26.39 -4.55 -2.19
C ASP A 273 -25.46 -4.40 -0.97
N CYS A 274 -24.14 -4.58 -1.14
CA CYS A 274 -23.16 -4.43 -0.07
C CYS A 274 -22.82 -2.96 0.25
N VAL A 275 -23.10 -2.00 -0.64
CA VAL A 275 -22.75 -0.58 -0.42
C VAL A 275 -23.49 -0.04 0.80
N ARG A 276 -24.80 -0.32 0.89
CA ARG A 276 -25.63 0.08 2.03
C ARG A 276 -25.18 -0.60 3.31
N ASP A 277 -24.85 -1.90 3.24
CA ASP A 277 -24.38 -2.66 4.39
C ASP A 277 -23.11 -2.06 5.00
N LEU A 278 -22.15 -1.67 4.15
CA LEU A 278 -20.91 -1.01 4.59
C LEU A 278 -21.17 0.32 5.29
N CYS A 279 -22.10 1.13 4.75
CA CYS A 279 -22.50 2.38 5.36
C CYS A 279 -23.18 2.16 6.72
N GLU A 280 -24.08 1.18 6.83
CA GLU A 280 -24.81 0.87 8.07
C GLU A 280 -23.90 0.30 9.16
N LEU A 281 -22.95 -0.57 8.79
CA LEU A 281 -21.92 -1.06 9.71
C LEU A 281 -21.01 0.08 10.18
N GLY A 282 -20.87 1.13 9.37
CA GLY A 282 -20.06 2.28 9.65
C GLY A 282 -18.57 1.95 9.72
N VAL A 283 -18.09 0.83 9.19
CA VAL A 283 -16.66 0.44 9.16
C VAL A 283 -15.88 1.26 8.13
N THR A 284 -14.56 1.35 8.31
CA THR A 284 -13.69 2.02 7.32
C THR A 284 -13.30 1.03 6.22
N VAL A 285 -13.35 1.48 4.96
CA VAL A 285 -12.81 0.77 3.80
C VAL A 285 -11.49 1.42 3.39
N VAL A 286 -10.39 0.65 3.41
CA VAL A 286 -9.08 1.09 2.90
C VAL A 286 -8.84 0.42 1.55
N THR A 287 -8.79 1.19 0.46
CA THR A 287 -8.83 0.66 -0.91
C THR A 287 -7.70 1.21 -1.80
N GLN A 288 -7.43 0.54 -2.94
CA GLN A 288 -6.21 0.73 -3.75
C GLN A 288 -6.54 0.90 -5.25
N PRO A 289 -7.01 2.08 -5.68
CA PRO A 289 -7.37 2.34 -7.07
C PRO A 289 -6.18 2.28 -8.04
N ASN A 290 -4.93 2.31 -7.58
CA ASN A 290 -3.73 2.06 -8.41
C ASN A 290 -3.79 0.72 -9.14
N PHE A 291 -4.46 -0.29 -8.58
CA PHE A 291 -4.62 -1.56 -9.28
C PHE A 291 -5.43 -1.47 -10.57
N VAL A 292 -6.25 -0.42 -10.76
CA VAL A 292 -6.85 -0.14 -12.08
C VAL A 292 -5.77 0.18 -13.11
N THR A 293 -4.77 0.99 -12.74
CA THR A 293 -3.66 1.38 -13.63
C THR A 293 -2.58 0.32 -13.75
N GLU A 294 -2.45 -0.56 -12.77
CA GLU A 294 -1.46 -1.64 -12.81
C GLU A 294 -1.98 -2.92 -13.45
N ARG A 295 -3.27 -3.22 -13.26
CA ARG A 295 -3.86 -4.54 -13.54
C ARG A 295 -5.19 -4.47 -14.29
N GLY A 296 -5.66 -3.28 -14.65
CA GLY A 296 -6.98 -3.10 -15.25
C GLY A 296 -7.23 -3.88 -16.53
N ASP A 297 -6.21 -4.13 -17.35
CA ASP A 297 -6.37 -4.95 -18.55
C ASP A 297 -6.57 -6.44 -18.21
N ALA A 298 -5.92 -6.94 -17.16
CA ALA A 298 -6.15 -8.28 -16.65
C ALA A 298 -7.56 -8.40 -16.06
N TYR A 299 -8.02 -7.42 -15.27
CA TYR A 299 -9.40 -7.42 -14.77
C TYR A 299 -10.44 -7.47 -15.88
N ARG A 300 -10.18 -6.82 -17.02
CA ARG A 300 -11.08 -6.88 -18.18
C ARG A 300 -11.16 -8.24 -18.85
N SER A 301 -10.11 -9.05 -18.72
CA SER A 301 -10.05 -10.43 -19.21
C SER A 301 -10.65 -11.41 -18.21
N ASP A 302 -10.31 -11.25 -16.93
CA ASP A 302 -10.49 -12.28 -15.91
C ASP A 302 -11.81 -12.12 -15.13
N VAL A 303 -12.41 -10.93 -15.13
CA VAL A 303 -13.71 -10.63 -14.51
C VAL A 303 -14.76 -10.52 -15.61
N ASP A 304 -15.95 -11.09 -15.38
CA ASP A 304 -17.09 -10.94 -16.29
C ASP A 304 -17.38 -9.46 -16.54
N ALA A 305 -17.64 -9.09 -17.79
CA ALA A 305 -17.95 -7.72 -18.19
C ALA A 305 -19.17 -7.16 -17.43
N ALA A 306 -20.13 -8.03 -17.06
CA ALA A 306 -21.27 -7.65 -16.25
C ALA A 306 -20.86 -7.16 -14.85
N ASP A 307 -19.73 -7.62 -14.31
CA ASP A 307 -19.25 -7.31 -12.95
C ASP A 307 -18.19 -6.21 -12.91
N HIS A 308 -17.73 -5.68 -14.05
CA HIS A 308 -16.71 -4.62 -14.08
C HIS A 308 -17.12 -3.35 -13.32
N HIS A 309 -18.43 -3.08 -13.22
CA HIS A 309 -18.96 -1.96 -12.44
C HIS A 309 -18.76 -2.13 -10.91
N GLN A 310 -18.46 -3.34 -10.45
CA GLN A 310 -18.19 -3.63 -9.04
C GLN A 310 -16.75 -3.33 -8.63
N LEU A 311 -15.85 -3.09 -9.59
CA LEU A 311 -14.41 -2.97 -9.33
C LEU A 311 -13.99 -1.59 -8.80
N TRP A 312 -13.32 -1.57 -7.66
CA TRP A 312 -12.64 -0.42 -7.05
C TRP A 312 -13.55 0.82 -6.93
N ARG A 313 -14.72 0.67 -6.27
CA ARG A 313 -15.83 1.65 -6.30
C ARG A 313 -15.69 2.87 -5.39
N VAL A 314 -14.58 3.60 -5.51
CA VAL A 314 -14.26 4.73 -4.61
C VAL A 314 -15.35 5.81 -4.61
N ALA A 315 -15.87 6.22 -5.77
CA ALA A 315 -16.85 7.30 -5.84
C ALA A 315 -18.22 6.87 -5.28
N THR A 316 -18.66 5.66 -5.60
CA THR A 316 -19.90 5.10 -5.05
C THR A 316 -19.83 5.02 -3.53
N LEU A 317 -18.75 4.47 -2.98
CA LEU A 317 -18.60 4.31 -1.53
C LEU A 317 -18.64 5.66 -0.81
N LEU A 318 -17.91 6.67 -1.33
CA LEU A 318 -17.95 8.03 -0.80
C LEU A 318 -19.34 8.66 -0.87
N ALA A 319 -20.03 8.51 -2.02
CA ALA A 319 -21.37 9.07 -2.22
C ALA A 319 -22.41 8.44 -1.29
N ALA A 320 -22.23 7.17 -0.93
CA ALA A 320 -23.08 6.46 0.02
C ALA A 320 -22.79 6.82 1.49
N GLY A 321 -21.72 7.57 1.79
CA GLY A 321 -21.31 7.92 3.15
C GLY A 321 -20.45 6.85 3.84
N VAL A 322 -19.92 5.88 3.09
CA VAL A 322 -18.94 4.92 3.61
C VAL A 322 -17.64 5.67 3.95
N ARG A 323 -17.04 5.34 5.10
CA ARG A 323 -15.73 5.85 5.50
C ARG A 323 -14.67 5.22 4.60
N VAL A 324 -13.97 6.01 3.80
CA VAL A 324 -12.97 5.52 2.83
C VAL A 324 -11.61 6.17 3.08
N ALA A 325 -10.55 5.40 2.92
CA ALA A 325 -9.16 5.88 2.83
C ALA A 325 -8.43 5.14 1.71
N LEU A 326 -7.33 5.72 1.22
CA LEU A 326 -6.52 5.13 0.15
C LEU A 326 -5.18 4.60 0.67
N SER A 327 -4.59 3.65 -0.05
CA SER A 327 -3.28 3.10 0.26
C SER A 327 -2.59 2.57 -0.99
N THR A 328 -1.31 2.24 -0.90
CA THR A 328 -0.55 1.67 -2.02
C THR A 328 -0.62 0.14 -2.09
N ASP A 329 -0.75 -0.52 -0.93
CA ASP A 329 -0.55 -1.96 -0.77
C ASP A 329 0.85 -2.40 -1.26
N ALA A 330 1.87 -1.56 -1.08
CA ALA A 330 3.23 -1.91 -1.48
C ALA A 330 3.76 -3.12 -0.68
N PRO A 331 4.50 -4.05 -1.33
CA PRO A 331 4.95 -4.02 -2.72
C PRO A 331 4.01 -4.69 -3.73
N PHE A 332 2.80 -5.08 -3.33
CA PHE A 332 1.85 -5.65 -4.28
C PHE A 332 1.39 -4.60 -5.28
N GLY A 333 1.16 -3.36 -4.82
CA GLY A 333 1.12 -2.16 -5.65
C GLY A 333 2.45 -1.39 -5.67
N ASP A 334 2.59 -0.42 -6.57
CA ASP A 334 3.73 0.51 -6.51
C ASP A 334 3.62 1.44 -5.30
N ALA A 335 4.75 1.73 -4.64
CA ALA A 335 4.80 2.51 -3.41
C ALA A 335 4.56 4.02 -3.58
N ASP A 336 4.37 4.53 -4.81
CA ASP A 336 4.03 5.95 -5.03
C ASP A 336 2.55 6.26 -4.71
N PRO A 337 2.23 6.94 -3.58
CA PRO A 337 0.84 7.30 -3.25
C PRO A 337 0.25 8.31 -4.25
N TRP A 338 1.08 9.12 -4.90
CA TRP A 338 0.63 10.07 -5.91
C TRP A 338 0.12 9.33 -7.16
N ALA A 339 0.71 8.17 -7.50
CA ALA A 339 0.17 7.28 -8.53
C ALA A 339 -1.20 6.72 -8.17
N VAL A 340 -1.43 6.38 -6.89
CA VAL A 340 -2.76 5.96 -6.39
C VAL A 340 -3.78 7.06 -6.59
N MET A 341 -3.43 8.30 -6.26
CA MET A 341 -4.32 9.46 -6.45
C MET A 341 -4.64 9.67 -7.94
N ARG A 342 -3.63 9.63 -8.82
CA ARG A 342 -3.83 9.72 -10.28
C ARG A 342 -4.70 8.58 -10.82
N ALA A 343 -4.53 7.37 -10.31
CA ALA A 343 -5.35 6.22 -10.71
C ALA A 343 -6.81 6.39 -10.27
N ALA A 344 -7.07 6.93 -9.08
CA ALA A 344 -8.42 7.25 -8.61
C ALA A 344 -9.12 8.30 -9.47
N VAL A 345 -8.38 9.30 -9.97
CA VAL A 345 -8.89 10.37 -10.83
C VAL A 345 -9.12 9.90 -12.27
N HIS A 346 -8.17 9.16 -12.83
CA HIS A 346 -8.17 8.87 -14.28
C HIS A 346 -8.70 7.47 -14.63
N ARG A 347 -8.48 6.48 -13.75
CA ARG A 347 -8.87 5.08 -13.91
C ARG A 347 -8.44 4.45 -15.24
N ARG A 348 -7.26 4.85 -15.75
CA ARG A 348 -6.71 4.36 -17.01
C ARG A 348 -5.92 3.07 -16.78
N THR A 349 -6.21 2.03 -17.56
CA THR A 349 -5.45 0.78 -17.60
C THR A 349 -4.14 0.95 -18.38
N PRO A 350 -3.18 -0.01 -18.31
CA PRO A 350 -1.96 0.03 -19.10
C PRO A 350 -2.17 0.23 -20.61
N HIS A 351 -3.18 -0.41 -21.21
CA HIS A 351 -3.54 -0.24 -22.63
C HIS A 351 -4.41 1.00 -22.90
N GLY A 352 -4.62 1.86 -21.90
CA GLY A 352 -5.28 3.16 -22.04
C GLY A 352 -6.81 3.13 -21.95
N PHE A 353 -7.42 1.99 -21.63
CA PHE A 353 -8.86 1.91 -21.39
C PHE A 353 -9.24 2.59 -20.08
N VAL A 354 -10.43 3.16 -19.99
CA VAL A 354 -10.95 3.68 -18.72
C VAL A 354 -11.84 2.63 -18.08
N LEU A 355 -11.36 1.98 -17.02
CA LEU A 355 -12.13 0.96 -16.31
C LEU A 355 -13.07 1.64 -15.31
N ASN A 356 -14.36 1.29 -15.39
CA ASN A 356 -15.41 1.80 -14.50
C ASN A 356 -15.38 3.35 -14.31
N PRO A 357 -15.62 4.13 -15.38
CA PRO A 357 -15.44 5.59 -15.38
C PRO A 357 -16.32 6.34 -14.38
N ALA A 358 -17.43 5.75 -13.93
CA ALA A 358 -18.32 6.32 -12.92
C ALA A 358 -17.63 6.45 -11.55
N GLU A 359 -16.59 5.66 -11.30
CA GLU A 359 -15.87 5.60 -10.03
C GLU A 359 -14.69 6.56 -9.94
N ARG A 360 -14.62 7.55 -10.83
CA ARG A 360 -13.64 8.64 -10.76
C ARG A 360 -14.00 9.61 -9.66
N ILE A 361 -12.99 10.07 -8.93
CA ILE A 361 -13.15 11.09 -7.89
C ILE A 361 -12.41 12.39 -8.24
N PRO A 362 -12.80 13.54 -7.67
CA PRO A 362 -12.06 14.79 -7.83
C PRO A 362 -10.61 14.66 -7.33
N PRO A 363 -9.62 15.30 -7.98
CA PRO A 363 -8.21 15.22 -7.57
C PRO A 363 -7.95 15.66 -6.12
N ARG A 364 -8.65 16.70 -5.66
CA ARG A 364 -8.57 17.17 -4.27
C ARG A 364 -9.04 16.09 -3.29
N THR A 365 -10.13 15.40 -3.61
CA THR A 365 -10.64 14.29 -2.80
C THR A 365 -9.63 13.15 -2.76
N ALA A 366 -9.02 12.79 -3.90
CA ALA A 366 -7.99 11.75 -3.94
C ALA A 366 -6.79 12.07 -3.02
N LEU A 367 -6.35 13.33 -2.98
CA LEU A 367 -5.31 13.80 -2.08
C LEU A 367 -5.74 13.74 -0.60
N GLU A 368 -6.94 14.22 -0.29
CA GLU A 368 -7.47 14.26 1.10
C GLU A 368 -7.66 12.86 1.71
N LEU A 369 -7.88 11.81 0.90
CA LEU A 369 -8.00 10.42 1.38
C LEU A 369 -6.68 9.79 1.88
N PHE A 370 -5.56 10.53 1.82
CA PHE A 370 -4.28 10.18 2.44
C PHE A 370 -3.96 11.04 3.68
N PHE A 371 -4.84 11.96 4.09
CA PHE A 371 -4.61 12.86 5.22
C PHE A 371 -5.11 12.32 6.56
N GLY A 372 -5.68 11.12 6.59
CA GLY A 372 -6.06 10.45 7.82
C GLY A 372 -4.87 10.16 8.74
N THR A 373 -5.18 9.61 9.91
CA THR A 373 -4.18 8.98 10.79
C THR A 373 -4.36 7.46 10.74
N ALA A 374 -3.46 6.72 11.38
CA ALA A 374 -3.62 5.27 11.50
C ALA A 374 -4.92 4.87 12.21
N GLN A 375 -5.35 5.63 13.23
CA GLN A 375 -6.52 5.31 14.05
C GLN A 375 -7.83 5.84 13.46
N ASP A 376 -7.77 6.89 12.63
CA ASP A 376 -8.92 7.44 11.92
C ASP A 376 -8.57 7.74 10.45
N PRO A 377 -8.48 6.69 9.60
CA PRO A 377 -8.01 6.84 8.22
C PRO A 377 -8.90 7.73 7.35
N ALA A 378 -10.21 7.73 7.59
CA ALA A 378 -11.19 8.42 6.76
C ALA A 378 -11.41 9.89 7.18
N HIS A 379 -10.77 10.35 8.26
CA HIS A 379 -10.91 11.73 8.74
C HIS A 379 -9.67 12.56 8.37
N PRO A 380 -9.73 13.38 7.32
CA PRO A 380 -8.57 14.12 6.85
C PRO A 380 -8.14 15.19 7.86
N ARG A 381 -6.85 15.17 8.21
CA ARG A 381 -6.21 16.25 8.98
C ARG A 381 -6.20 17.56 8.20
N ARG A 382 -5.99 18.65 8.92
CA ARG A 382 -5.78 20.00 8.37
C ARG A 382 -4.46 20.58 8.85
N VAL A 383 -3.99 21.61 8.17
CA VAL A 383 -2.85 22.42 8.65
C VAL A 383 -3.41 23.51 9.57
N ASP A 384 -3.69 23.13 10.81
CA ASP A 384 -4.26 24.01 11.85
C ASP A 384 -3.64 23.71 13.22
N VAL A 385 -3.70 24.67 14.14
CA VAL A 385 -3.12 24.55 15.49
C VAL A 385 -3.66 23.30 16.21
N GLY A 386 -2.76 22.54 16.85
CA GLY A 386 -3.08 21.32 17.57
C GLY A 386 -3.09 20.04 16.73
N GLN A 387 -3.05 20.15 15.39
CA GLN A 387 -2.83 19.00 14.51
C GLN A 387 -1.38 18.52 14.59
N PRO A 388 -1.08 17.25 14.26
CA PRO A 388 0.29 16.72 14.26
C PRO A 388 1.23 17.58 13.41
N GLY A 389 2.46 17.74 13.87
CA GLY A 389 3.51 18.48 13.16
C GLY A 389 4.14 17.73 11.99
N ASP A 390 3.33 16.91 11.33
CA ASP A 390 3.70 16.06 10.22
C ASP A 390 3.18 16.71 8.93
N LEU A 391 4.08 17.25 8.12
CA LEU A 391 3.76 18.10 6.99
C LEU A 391 4.55 17.70 5.75
N CYS A 392 3.92 17.86 4.58
CA CYS A 392 4.58 17.77 3.29
C CYS A 392 4.59 19.17 2.65
N VAL A 393 5.78 19.63 2.26
CA VAL A 393 6.01 20.91 1.58
C VAL A 393 6.27 20.63 0.11
N LEU A 394 5.54 21.30 -0.76
CA LEU A 394 5.59 21.09 -2.20
C LEU A 394 6.21 22.30 -2.90
N ALA A 395 6.99 22.09 -3.95
CA ALA A 395 7.63 23.14 -4.76
C ALA A 395 6.66 23.91 -5.69
N ALA A 396 5.37 23.58 -5.65
CA ALA A 396 4.34 24.15 -6.51
C ALA A 396 3.13 24.65 -5.70
N PRO A 397 2.38 25.66 -6.19
CA PRO A 397 1.21 26.16 -5.51
C PRO A 397 0.07 25.10 -5.46
N PRO A 398 -0.88 25.23 -4.51
CA PRO A 398 -1.95 24.24 -4.28
C PRO A 398 -2.71 23.80 -5.52
N ARG A 399 -3.03 24.74 -6.42
CA ARG A 399 -3.74 24.45 -7.66
C ARG A 399 -2.98 23.45 -8.54
N GLN A 400 -1.69 23.68 -8.75
CA GLN A 400 -0.85 22.82 -9.57
C GLN A 400 -0.64 21.46 -8.89
N VAL A 401 -0.45 21.42 -7.58
CA VAL A 401 -0.32 20.16 -6.81
C VAL A 401 -1.56 19.29 -6.99
N VAL A 402 -2.76 19.86 -6.86
CA VAL A 402 -4.03 19.14 -7.02
C VAL A 402 -4.27 18.73 -8.47
N GLU A 403 -3.88 19.54 -9.45
CA GLU A 403 -4.05 19.22 -10.88
C GLU A 403 -3.07 18.14 -11.36
N THR A 404 -1.85 18.09 -10.80
CA THR A 404 -0.77 17.21 -11.27
C THR A 404 -0.68 15.92 -10.47
N LEU A 405 -0.83 16.00 -9.14
CA LEU A 405 -0.66 14.90 -8.19
C LEU A 405 0.64 14.14 -8.46
N ASP A 406 1.79 14.74 -8.19
CA ASP A 406 3.10 14.19 -8.54
C ASP A 406 4.09 14.28 -7.37
N ALA A 407 4.74 13.15 -7.09
CA ALA A 407 5.79 13.01 -6.09
C ALA A 407 6.99 13.94 -6.33
N ASP A 408 7.25 14.32 -7.58
CA ASP A 408 8.35 15.22 -7.90
C ASP A 408 8.14 16.65 -7.43
N LEU A 409 6.91 17.00 -7.06
CA LEU A 409 6.61 18.27 -6.41
C LEU A 409 7.02 18.27 -4.93
N VAL A 410 7.30 17.13 -4.29
CA VAL A 410 7.69 17.08 -2.88
C VAL A 410 9.07 17.72 -2.69
N ALA A 411 9.06 18.89 -2.04
CA ALA A 411 10.25 19.68 -1.73
C ALA A 411 10.82 19.32 -0.35
N ALA A 412 9.96 19.05 0.64
CA ALA A 412 10.37 18.59 1.95
C ALA A 412 9.30 17.75 2.65
N THR A 413 9.73 16.85 3.53
CA THR A 413 8.87 16.06 4.42
C THR A 413 9.29 16.29 5.84
N ILE A 414 8.32 16.60 6.69
CA ILE A 414 8.51 17.01 8.07
C ILE A 414 7.74 16.04 8.96
N ILE A 415 8.39 15.53 10.00
CA ILE A 415 7.80 14.64 11.00
C ILE A 415 8.13 15.21 12.37
N GLY A 416 7.10 15.44 13.20
CA GLY A 416 7.26 16.08 14.51
C GLY A 416 8.04 17.41 14.46
N GLY A 417 7.87 18.20 13.40
CA GLY A 417 8.58 19.47 13.22
C GLY A 417 10.07 19.35 12.87
N SER A 418 10.54 18.15 12.53
CA SER A 418 11.89 17.87 12.02
C SER A 418 11.86 17.52 10.54
N VAL A 419 12.75 18.11 9.74
CA VAL A 419 12.87 17.78 8.30
C VAL A 419 13.56 16.42 8.17
N VAL A 420 12.85 15.45 7.61
CA VAL A 420 13.36 14.08 7.33
C VAL A 420 13.72 13.88 5.86
N PHE A 421 13.26 14.79 4.99
CA PHE A 421 13.62 14.84 3.58
C PHE A 421 13.58 16.28 3.07
N SER A 422 14.50 16.66 2.18
CA SER A 422 14.49 17.93 1.45
C SER A 422 15.19 17.80 0.09
N ARG A 423 14.70 18.49 -0.95
CA ARG A 423 15.33 18.61 -2.28
C ARG A 423 16.07 19.94 -2.47
#